data_AF-A0A2M7KTZ7-F1
#
_entry.id   AF-A0A2M7KTZ7-F1
#
_cell.length_a   1.000
_cell.length_b   1.000
_cell.length_c   1.000
_cell.angle_alpha   90.00
_cell.angle_beta   90.00
_cell.angle_gamma   90.00
#
_symmetry.space_group_name_H-M   'P 1'
#
loop_
_entity.id
_entity.type
_entity.pdbx_description
1 polymer ?
#
loop_
_entity_poly.entity_id
_entity_poly.type
_entity_poly.pdbx_seq_one_letter_code
_entity_poly.pdbx_strand_id
1 'polypeptide(L)' 'MRYFDYEKVAREANLSQSAVSDLCQQMRREFPWDDLLYELHVLRACMAVREGQLTLEAGTSRRPAIAA' A
#
# COMPACT_ATOMS: atom_id res chain seq x y z
N MET A 1 13.29 -10.58 -7.24
CA MET A 1 12.98 -11.30 -5.98
C MET A 1 11.91 -10.50 -5.26
N ARG A 2 10.96 -11.16 -4.60
CA ARG A 2 9.99 -10.49 -3.72
C ARG A 2 10.52 -10.54 -2.29
N TYR A 3 10.58 -9.41 -1.62
CA TYR A 3 10.99 -9.25 -0.23
C TYR A 3 9.82 -9.44 0.73
N PHE A 4 8.61 -9.00 0.36
CA PHE A 4 7.43 -9.03 1.22
C PHE A 4 6.18 -9.55 0.50
N ASP A 5 5.36 -10.32 1.21
CA ASP A 5 4.04 -10.75 0.73
C ASP A 5 2.95 -9.77 1.17
N TYR A 6 2.96 -8.58 0.57
CA TYR A 6 1.94 -7.56 0.82
C TYR A 6 0.56 -7.96 0.28
N GLU A 7 0.48 -8.89 -0.67
CA GLU A 7 -0.78 -9.39 -1.24
C GLU A 7 -1.58 -10.21 -0.22
N LYS A 8 -0.90 -10.99 0.62
CA LYS A 8 -1.54 -11.66 1.75
C LYS A 8 -2.16 -10.64 2.71
N VAL A 9 -1.41 -9.62 3.11
CA VAL A 9 -1.91 -8.59 4.04
C VAL A 9 -3.03 -7.76 3.41
N ALA A 10 -2.94 -7.45 2.12
CA ALA A 10 -4.00 -6.75 1.41
C ALA A 10 -5.33 -7.53 1.41
N ARG A 11 -5.27 -8.87 1.23
CA ARG A 11 -6.44 -9.74 1.35
C ARG A 11 -7.01 -9.77 2.77
N GLU A 12 -6.14 -9.88 3.78
CA GLU A 12 -6.56 -9.81 5.19
C GLU A 12 -7.19 -8.47 5.55
N ALA A 13 -6.74 -7.39 4.90
CA ALA A 13 -7.29 -6.04 5.04
C ALA A 13 -8.59 -5.82 4.24
N ASN A 14 -9.10 -6.84 3.53
CA ASN A 14 -10.25 -6.72 2.62
C ASN A 14 -10.10 -5.59 1.59
N LEU A 15 -8.88 -5.32 1.13
CA LEU A 15 -8.63 -4.35 0.08
C LEU A 15 -9.11 -4.86 -1.28
N SER A 16 -9.82 -4.00 -2.01
CA SER A 16 -10.19 -4.28 -3.39
C SER A 16 -8.94 -4.31 -4.28
N GLN A 17 -9.01 -5.08 -5.37
CA GLN A 17 -7.88 -5.20 -6.30
C GLN A 17 -7.51 -3.85 -6.94
N SER A 18 -8.49 -2.97 -7.16
CA SER A 18 -8.25 -1.61 -7.64
C SER A 18 -7.49 -0.76 -6.62
N ALA A 19 -7.88 -0.80 -5.33
CA ALA A 19 -7.18 -0.06 -4.27
C ALA A 19 -5.72 -0.53 -4.10
N VAL A 20 -5.48 -1.85 -4.19
CA VAL A 20 -4.11 -2.40 -4.14
C VAL A 20 -3.30 -1.94 -5.36
N SER A 21 -3.90 -1.95 -6.56
CA SER A 21 -3.23 -1.50 -7.78
C SER A 21 -2.86 -0.02 -7.71
N ASP A 22 -3.76 0.84 -7.25
CA ASP A 22 -3.53 2.28 -7.10
C ASP A 22 -2.40 2.55 -6.09
N LEU A 23 -2.43 1.85 -4.95
CA LEU A 23 -1.38 1.91 -3.94
C LEU A 23 -0.02 1.49 -4.52
N CYS A 24 0.04 0.37 -5.24
CA CYS A 24 1.27 -0.11 -5.87
C CYS A 24 1.79 0.91 -6.88
N GLN A 25 0.90 1.49 -7.71
CA GLN A 25 1.30 2.48 -8.69
C GLN A 25 1.85 3.76 -8.02
N GLN A 26 1.22 4.20 -6.93
CA GLN A 26 1.69 5.36 -6.16
C GLN A 26 3.07 5.10 -5.55
N MET A 27 3.25 3.95 -4.88
CA MET A 27 4.52 3.60 -4.26
C MET A 27 5.62 3.39 -5.30
N ARG A 28 5.30 2.85 -6.49
CA ARG A 28 6.31 2.68 -7.55
C ARG A 28 6.79 4.02 -8.14
N ARG A 29 5.94 5.04 -8.16
CA ARG A 29 6.38 6.40 -8.56
C ARG A 29 7.33 7.02 -7.54
N GLU A 30 7.17 6.69 -6.27
CA GLU A 30 8.02 7.19 -5.18
C GLU A 30 9.35 6.41 -5.07
N PHE A 31 9.31 5.10 -5.31
CA PHE A 31 10.47 4.20 -5.29
C PHE A 31 10.65 3.49 -6.65
N PRO A 32 11.03 4.21 -7.72
CA PRO A 32 11.03 3.70 -9.09
C PRO A 32 12.09 2.62 -9.36
N TRP A 33 13.09 2.48 -8.50
CA TRP A 33 14.22 1.54 -8.68
C TRP A 33 14.55 0.75 -7.41
N ASP A 34 13.87 1.01 -6.30
CA ASP A 34 14.11 0.35 -5.01
C ASP A 34 12.94 -0.59 -4.69
N ASP A 35 13.10 -1.86 -5.07
CA ASP A 35 12.08 -2.88 -4.89
C ASP A 35 11.83 -3.17 -3.39
N LEU A 36 12.86 -3.07 -2.55
CA LEU A 36 12.74 -3.31 -1.11
C LEU A 36 11.86 -2.23 -0.47
N LEU A 37 12.18 -0.95 -0.71
CA LEU A 37 11.40 0.16 -0.16
C LEU A 37 10.00 0.22 -0.74
N TYR A 38 9.85 -0.04 -2.04
CA TYR A 38 8.55 -0.18 -2.67
C TYR A 38 7.68 -1.22 -1.95
N GLU A 39 8.16 -2.47 -1.83
CA GLU A 39 7.37 -3.54 -1.22
C GLU A 39 7.11 -3.32 0.27
N LEU A 40 8.08 -2.75 1.00
CA LEU A 40 7.92 -2.40 2.41
C LEU A 40 6.81 -1.36 2.63
N HIS A 41 6.75 -0.32 1.80
CA HIS A 41 5.73 0.73 1.95
C HIS A 41 4.34 0.21 1.58
N VAL A 42 4.22 -0.63 0.54
CA VAL A 42 2.95 -1.28 0.21
C VAL A 42 2.48 -2.16 1.38
N LEU A 43 3.37 -2.98 1.95
CA LEU A 43 3.06 -3.82 3.10
C LEU A 43 2.55 -2.98 4.30
N ARG A 44 3.28 -1.91 4.66
CA ARG A 44 2.92 -1.04 5.79
C ARG A 44 1.58 -0.34 5.57
N ALA A 45 1.29 0.11 4.36
CA ALA A 45 0.00 0.69 4.04
C ALA A 45 -1.14 -0.35 4.18
N CYS A 46 -0.96 -1.58 3.70
CA CYS A 46 -1.93 -2.64 3.89
C CYS A 46 -2.14 -2.98 5.37
N MET A 47 -1.09 -3.00 6.19
CA MET A 47 -1.20 -3.19 7.64
C MET A 47 -1.98 -2.07 8.31
N ALA A 48 -1.70 -0.81 7.96
CA ALA A 48 -2.41 0.35 8.51
C ALA A 48 -3.91 0.30 8.18
N VAL A 49 -4.28 -0.16 6.96
CA VAL A 49 -5.69 -0.38 6.62
C VAL A 49 -6.30 -1.50 7.46
N ARG A 50 -5.62 -2.64 7.57
CA ARG A 50 -6.08 -3.79 8.38
C ARG A 50 -6.32 -3.39 9.83
N GLU A 51 -5.48 -2.50 10.37
CA GLU A 51 -5.56 -2.00 11.75
C GLU A 51 -6.53 -0.83 11.91
N GLY A 52 -7.21 -0.41 10.84
CA GLY A 52 -8.18 0.70 10.84
C GLY A 52 -7.55 2.08 11.02
N GLN A 53 -6.23 2.19 10.86
CA GLN A 53 -5.47 3.44 10.96
C GLN A 53 -5.54 4.27 9.66
N LEU A 54 -5.93 3.63 8.55
CA LEU A 54 -5.95 4.23 7.23
C LEU A 54 -7.11 3.70 6.40
N THR A 55 -7.76 4.57 5.63
CA THR A 55 -8.77 4.18 4.64
C THR A 55 -8.24 4.49 3.25
N LEU A 56 -8.14 3.47 2.39
CA LEU A 56 -7.79 3.65 0.98
C LEU A 56 -9.08 3.95 0.20
N GLU A 57 -9.42 5.23 0.08
CA GLU A 57 -10.50 5.69 -0.78
C GLU A 57 -10.06 5.56 -2.25
N ALA A 58 -10.75 4.73 -3.03
CA ALA A 58 -10.48 4.62 -4.47
C ALA A 58 -10.75 5.97 -5.16
N GLY A 59 -9.73 6.51 -5.86
CA GLY A 59 -9.93 7.62 -6.79
C GLY A 59 -9.75 9.05 -6.26
N THR A 60 -9.14 9.27 -5.09
CA THR A 60 -8.66 10.63 -4.76
C THR A 60 -7.14 10.67 -4.62
N SER A 61 -6.52 11.53 -5.42
CA SER A 61 -5.12 11.94 -5.34
C SER A 61 -4.84 12.73 -4.06
N ARG A 62 -5.20 12.18 -2.89
CA ARG A 62 -4.88 12.75 -1.59
C ARG A 62 -3.91 11.81 -0.92
N ARG A 63 -2.67 12.30 -0.75
CA ARG A 63 -1.60 11.60 -0.03
C ARG A 63 -2.17 10.98 1.25
N PRO A 64 -1.91 9.69 1.53
CA PRO A 64 -2.08 9.19 2.87
C PRO A 64 -1.15 10.00 3.79
N ALA A 65 -1.72 10.90 4.58
CA ALA A 65 -0.98 11.60 5.61
C ALA A 65 -0.73 10.60 6.73
N ILE A 66 0.46 10.02 6.74
CA ILE A 66 1.01 9.34 7.91
C ILE A 66 1.12 10.39 9.03
N ALA A 67 0.19 10.33 10.00
CA ALA A 67 0.32 11.09 11.23
C ALA A 67 1.54 10.54 11.99
N ALA A 68 2.49 11.43 12.29
CA ALA A 68 3.68 11.15 13.09
C ALA A 68 3.34 11.00 14.58
#